data_AF-A0A963EVG0-F1
#
_entry.id   AF-A0A963EVG0-F1
#
_cell.length_a   1.000
_cell.length_b   1.000
_cell.length_c   1.000
_cell.angle_alpha   90.00
_cell.angle_beta   90.00
_cell.angle_gamma   90.00
#
_symmetry.space_group_name_H-M   'P 1'
#
loop_
_entity.id
_entity.type
_entity.pdbx_description
1 polymer ?
#
loop_
_entity_poly.entity_id
_entity_poly.type
_entity_poly.pdbx_seq_one_letter_code
_entity_poly.pdbx_strand_id
1 'polypeptide(L)'
;MNPSSQPDLHTLKDIQLPDTVSWWPLAPIWWLLLALLVGLLLLLLYRLRQRHALRRAALRELARINANSLAGYPSQRIAMELSILLRRVALARMTDRQIAGLTGAAWLQFLDSHSNGRNFSSGAGSVLIIAPYCADYDFDRSALLALADEWIRGNT
;
A
#
# COMPACT_ATOMS: atom_id res chain seq x y z
N MET A 1 -46.07 74.88 -47.39
CA MET A 1 -46.03 74.28 -46.05
C MET A 1 -46.08 72.76 -46.18
N ASN A 2 -44.92 72.11 -46.06
CA ASN A 2 -44.75 70.82 -45.40
C ASN A 2 -43.23 70.63 -45.21
N PRO A 3 -42.73 70.41 -43.97
CA PRO A 3 -41.31 70.37 -43.69
C PRO A 3 -40.74 69.02 -44.11
N SER A 4 -39.73 69.02 -44.98
CA SER A 4 -38.92 67.84 -45.25
C SER A 4 -38.02 67.59 -44.04
N SER A 5 -38.47 66.70 -43.16
CA SER A 5 -37.73 66.16 -42.02
C SER A 5 -36.43 65.52 -42.52
N GLN A 6 -35.30 66.20 -42.30
CA GLN A 6 -34.00 65.58 -42.48
C GLN A 6 -33.92 64.41 -41.48
N PRO A 7 -33.65 63.17 -41.92
CA PRO A 7 -33.45 62.08 -40.99
C PRO A 7 -32.17 62.38 -40.19
N ASP A 8 -32.34 62.54 -38.87
CA ASP A 8 -31.24 62.77 -37.93
C ASP A 8 -30.21 61.63 -38.03
N LEU A 9 -29.14 61.90 -38.77
CA LEU A 9 -27.95 61.04 -38.89
C LEU A 9 -27.21 60.86 -37.55
N HIS A 10 -27.66 61.54 -36.49
CA HIS A 10 -27.20 61.36 -35.10
C HIS A 10 -27.65 60.02 -34.47
N THR A 11 -28.47 59.23 -35.15
CA THR A 11 -28.90 57.89 -34.68
C THR A 11 -28.10 56.74 -35.31
N LEU A 12 -26.93 57.01 -35.89
CA LEU A 12 -25.97 55.93 -36.16
C LEU A 12 -25.24 55.61 -34.86
N LYS A 13 -25.84 54.69 -34.10
CA LYS A 13 -25.18 54.02 -32.97
C LYS A 13 -23.88 53.42 -33.49
N ASP A 14 -22.77 53.97 -33.02
CA ASP A 14 -21.42 53.52 -33.29
C ASP A 14 -21.32 51.99 -33.11
N ILE A 15 -20.72 51.31 -34.09
CA ILE A 15 -20.55 49.86 -34.06
C ILE A 15 -19.57 49.56 -32.93
N GLN A 16 -20.09 49.08 -31.80
CA GLN A 16 -19.28 48.51 -30.74
C GLN A 16 -18.61 47.24 -31.29
N LEU A 17 -17.33 47.34 -31.68
CA LEU A 17 -16.53 46.14 -31.90
C LEU A 17 -16.49 45.37 -30.57
N PRO A 18 -16.75 44.05 -30.56
CA PRO A 18 -16.60 43.28 -29.35
C PRO A 18 -15.15 43.41 -28.91
N ASP A 19 -14.95 43.84 -27.66
CA ASP A 19 -13.64 43.81 -27.02
C ASP A 19 -13.02 42.43 -27.29
N THR A 20 -11.76 42.42 -27.71
CA THR A 20 -11.02 41.18 -27.96
C THR A 20 -11.24 40.28 -26.76
N VAL A 21 -11.87 39.12 -27.00
CA VAL A 21 -12.16 38.14 -25.94
C VAL A 21 -10.83 37.89 -25.27
N SER A 22 -10.64 38.53 -24.10
CA SER A 22 -9.49 38.25 -23.27
C SER A 22 -9.58 36.75 -23.07
N TRP A 23 -8.57 36.02 -23.54
CA TRP A 23 -8.45 34.56 -23.47
C TRP A 23 -8.37 34.04 -22.02
N TRP A 24 -8.82 34.86 -21.08
CA TRP A 24 -8.75 34.76 -19.64
C TRP A 24 -10.14 35.13 -19.09
N PRO A 25 -10.67 34.39 -18.10
CA PRO A 25 -9.94 33.61 -17.14
C PRO A 25 -9.89 32.16 -17.57
N LEU A 26 -8.74 31.51 -17.42
CA LEU A 26 -8.73 30.06 -17.32
C LEU A 26 -9.73 29.70 -16.22
N ALA A 27 -10.91 29.20 -16.61
CA ALA A 27 -12.07 29.11 -15.73
C ALA A 27 -11.64 28.49 -14.39
N PRO A 28 -12.06 29.02 -13.23
CA PRO A 28 -11.56 28.62 -11.90
C PRO A 28 -11.63 27.11 -11.62
N ILE A 29 -12.45 26.38 -12.39
CA ILE A 29 -12.56 24.93 -12.43
C ILE A 29 -11.21 24.23 -12.74
N TRP A 30 -10.32 24.83 -13.54
CA TRP A 30 -9.00 24.25 -13.82
C TRP A 30 -8.11 24.21 -12.59
N TRP A 31 -8.19 25.21 -11.71
CA TRP A 31 -7.48 25.19 -10.43
C TRP A 31 -8.03 24.13 -9.49
N LEU A 32 -9.35 23.94 -9.46
CA LEU A 32 -9.99 22.82 -8.75
C LEU A 32 -9.52 21.46 -9.28
N LEU A 33 -9.45 21.31 -10.60
CA LEU A 33 -9.02 20.08 -11.26
C LEU A 33 -7.52 19.81 -11.01
N LEU A 34 -6.69 20.84 -11.05
CA LEU A 34 -5.27 20.77 -10.68
C LEU A 34 -5.09 20.39 -9.21
N ALA A 35 -5.84 21.01 -8.29
CA ALA A 35 -5.79 20.69 -6.86
C ALA A 35 -6.21 19.24 -6.59
N LEU A 36 -7.26 18.77 -7.25
CA LEU A 36 -7.71 17.37 -7.17
C LEU A 36 -6.63 16.41 -7.69
N LEU A 37 -6.01 16.72 -8.83
CA LEU A 37 -4.94 15.92 -9.42
C LEU A 37 -3.72 15.84 -8.49
N VAL A 38 -3.29 16.97 -7.94
CA VAL A 38 -2.18 17.02 -6.96
C VAL A 38 -2.54 16.24 -5.70
N GLY A 39 -3.76 16.38 -5.18
CA GLY A 39 -4.22 15.61 -4.02
C GLY A 39 -4.18 14.10 -4.25
N LEU A 40 -4.65 13.65 -5.42
CA LEU A 40 -4.60 12.24 -5.80
C LEU A 40 -3.16 11.74 -5.95
N LEU A 41 -2.28 12.54 -6.56
CA LEU A 41 -0.87 12.22 -6.72
C LEU A 41 -0.17 12.10 -5.35
N LEU A 42 -0.41 13.03 -4.43
CA LEU A 42 0.14 12.98 -3.07
C LEU A 42 -0.37 11.75 -2.31
N LEU A 43 -1.66 11.42 -2.43
CA LEU A 43 -2.23 10.22 -1.81
C LEU A 43 -1.59 8.95 -2.37
N LEU A 44 -1.41 8.88 -3.69
CA LEU A 44 -0.74 7.76 -4.35
C LEU A 44 0.71 7.62 -3.87
N LEU A 45 1.48 8.70 -3.89
CA LEU A 45 2.87 8.73 -3.41
C LEU A 45 2.97 8.32 -1.94
N TYR A 46 2.06 8.80 -1.10
CA TYR A 46 1.99 8.43 0.31
C TYR A 46 1.75 6.92 0.47
N ARG A 47 0.78 6.36 -0.26
CA ARG A 47 0.51 4.91 -0.21
C ARG A 47 1.66 4.08 -0.74
N LEU A 48 2.31 4.50 -1.82
CA LEU A 48 3.51 3.83 -2.35
C LEU A 48 4.65 3.87 -1.32
N ARG A 49 4.89 5.03 -0.70
CA ARG A 49 5.93 5.18 0.33
C ARG A 49 5.68 4.28 1.53
N GLN A 50 4.43 4.19 2.01
CA GLN A 50 4.04 3.29 3.09
C GLN A 50 4.31 1.82 2.72
N ARG A 51 3.94 1.40 1.51
CA ARG A 51 4.20 0.04 1.00
C ARG A 51 5.70 -0.29 0.99
N HIS A 52 6.51 0.61 0.43
CA HIS A 52 7.96 0.42 0.39
C HIS A 52 8.60 0.44 1.80
N ALA A 53 8.13 1.30 2.69
CA ALA A 53 8.63 1.37 4.06
C ALA A 53 8.36 0.07 4.82
N LEU A 54 7.14 -0.49 4.70
CA LEU A 54 6.77 -1.75 5.31
C LEU A 54 7.64 -2.90 4.82
N ARG A 55 7.80 -3.05 3.50
CA ARG A 55 8.66 -4.08 2.89
C ARG A 55 10.09 -3.99 3.41
N ARG A 56 10.67 -2.79 3.41
CA ARG A 56 12.04 -2.56 3.91
C ARG A 56 12.16 -2.87 5.41
N ALA A 57 11.14 -2.56 6.20
CA ALA A 57 11.15 -2.87 7.63
C ALA A 57 11.07 -4.39 7.85
N ALA A 58 10.17 -5.09 7.15
CA ALA A 58 9.99 -6.53 7.27
C ALA A 58 11.25 -7.31 6.88
N LEU A 59 11.87 -6.96 5.74
CA LEU A 59 13.09 -7.62 5.28
C LEU A 59 14.31 -7.33 6.18
N ARG A 60 14.39 -6.13 6.77
CA ARG A 60 15.44 -5.83 7.76
C ARG A 60 15.28 -6.65 9.03
N GLU A 61 14.05 -6.79 9.53
CA GLU A 61 13.80 -7.62 10.69
C GLU A 61 14.10 -9.09 10.40
N LEU A 62 13.70 -9.59 9.22
CA LEU A 62 14.04 -10.95 8.80
C LEU A 62 15.55 -11.19 8.76
N ALA A 63 16.32 -10.25 8.21
CA ALA A 63 17.77 -10.33 8.18
C ALA A 63 18.38 -10.37 9.60
N ARG A 64 17.79 -9.63 10.55
CA ARG A 64 18.18 -9.68 11.96
C ARG A 64 17.88 -11.05 12.58
N ILE A 65 16.72 -11.63 12.31
CA ILE A 65 16.36 -12.95 12.82
C ILE A 65 17.28 -14.03 12.24
N ASN A 66 17.64 -13.92 10.95
CA ASN A 66 18.62 -14.81 10.34
C ASN A 66 19.99 -14.69 11.03
N ALA A 67 20.45 -13.47 11.32
CA ALA A 67 21.69 -13.26 12.07
C ALA A 67 21.64 -13.86 13.49
N ASN A 68 20.51 -13.75 14.18
CA ASN A 68 20.30 -14.40 15.49
C ASN A 68 20.38 -15.93 15.38
N SER A 69 19.80 -16.50 14.31
CA SER A 69 19.86 -17.94 14.04
C SER A 69 21.30 -18.41 13.86
N LEU A 70 22.11 -17.68 13.08
CA LEU A 70 23.53 -17.95 12.87
C LEU A 70 24.38 -17.77 14.15
N ALA A 71 23.96 -16.85 15.03
CA ALA A 71 24.60 -16.62 16.33
C ALA A 71 24.24 -17.69 17.39
N GLY A 72 23.53 -18.75 17.02
CA GLY A 72 23.24 -19.88 17.91
C GLY A 72 22.09 -19.63 18.89
N TYR A 73 21.19 -18.67 18.59
CA TYR A 73 20.03 -18.43 19.44
C TYR A 73 19.09 -19.65 19.46
N PRO A 74 18.32 -19.84 20.55
CA PRO A 74 17.45 -21.01 20.68
C PRO A 74 16.39 -21.06 19.57
N SER A 75 16.11 -22.28 19.07
CA SER A 75 15.15 -22.54 17.99
C SER A 75 13.78 -21.93 18.27
N GLN A 76 13.32 -22.04 19.52
CA GLN A 76 12.06 -21.46 20.00
C GLN A 76 11.98 -19.96 19.74
N ARG A 77 13.06 -19.23 20.05
CA ARG A 77 13.10 -17.77 19.89
C ARG A 77 13.03 -17.38 18.41
N ILE A 78 13.74 -18.10 17.54
CA ILE A 78 13.70 -17.87 16.10
C ILE A 78 12.29 -18.09 15.55
N ALA A 79 11.65 -19.20 15.92
CA ALA A 79 10.27 -19.49 15.50
C ALA A 79 9.27 -18.43 16.01
N MET A 80 9.43 -17.96 17.25
CA MET A 80 8.61 -16.90 17.83
C MET A 80 8.82 -15.56 17.11
N GLU A 81 10.07 -15.15 16.86
CA GLU A 81 10.37 -13.91 16.13
C GLU A 81 9.79 -13.96 14.70
N LEU A 82 9.87 -15.11 14.03
CA LEU A 82 9.25 -15.32 12.71
C LEU A 82 7.73 -15.24 12.75
N SER A 83 7.08 -15.90 13.71
CA SER A 83 5.62 -15.91 13.80
C SER A 83 5.07 -14.51 14.04
N ILE A 84 5.73 -13.73 14.91
CA ILE A 84 5.41 -12.32 15.16
C ILE A 84 5.61 -11.48 13.91
N LEU A 85 6.73 -11.68 13.19
CA LEU A 85 7.03 -10.93 11.97
C LEU A 85 5.97 -11.17 10.89
N LEU A 86 5.67 -12.44 10.58
CA LEU A 86 4.67 -12.81 9.58
C LEU A 86 3.29 -12.24 9.96
N ARG A 87 2.91 -12.33 11.23
CA ARG A 87 1.63 -11.79 11.70
C ARG A 87 1.55 -10.27 11.59
N ARG A 88 2.64 -9.56 11.90
CA ARG A 88 2.75 -8.11 11.72
C ARG A 88 2.63 -7.71 10.25
N VAL A 89 3.29 -8.45 9.35
CA VAL A 89 3.22 -8.18 7.90
C VAL A 89 1.80 -8.43 7.38
N ALA A 90 1.17 -9.54 7.78
CA ALA A 90 -0.21 -9.84 7.41
C ALA A 90 -1.17 -8.72 7.83
N LEU A 91 -1.14 -8.32 9.11
CA LEU A 91 -2.01 -7.25 9.64
C LEU A 91 -1.74 -5.89 9.00
N ALA A 92 -0.50 -5.60 8.61
CA ALA A 92 -0.15 -4.34 7.97
C ALA A 92 -0.58 -4.29 6.48
N ARG A 93 -0.67 -5.44 5.81
CA ARG A 93 -1.02 -5.53 4.39
C ARG A 93 -2.49 -5.78 4.14
N MET A 94 -3.13 -6.54 5.02
CA MET A 94 -4.49 -7.01 4.83
C MET A 94 -5.42 -6.29 5.79
N THR A 95 -6.49 -5.73 5.23
CA THR A 95 -7.50 -4.98 6.00
C THR A 95 -8.49 -5.90 6.72
N ASP A 96 -8.36 -7.21 6.54
CA ASP A 96 -9.29 -8.17 7.11
C ASP A 96 -9.13 -8.27 8.63
N ARG A 97 -10.17 -7.88 9.35
CA ARG A 97 -10.23 -7.87 10.81
C ARG A 97 -10.20 -9.28 11.39
N GLN A 98 -10.54 -10.31 10.60
CA GLN A 98 -10.58 -11.70 11.04
C GLN A 98 -9.18 -12.28 11.27
N ILE A 99 -8.13 -11.71 10.68
CA ILE A 99 -6.73 -12.19 10.80
C ILE A 99 -6.26 -12.19 12.24
N ALA A 100 -6.67 -11.19 13.03
CA ALA A 100 -6.23 -11.06 14.42
C ALA A 100 -6.58 -12.28 15.28
N GLY A 101 -7.69 -12.96 14.98
CA GLY A 101 -8.17 -14.14 15.70
C GLY A 101 -7.63 -15.48 15.20
N LEU A 102 -6.94 -15.53 14.04
CA LEU A 102 -6.50 -16.79 13.44
C LEU A 102 -5.36 -17.42 14.25
N THR A 103 -5.52 -18.64 14.73
CA THR A 103 -4.48 -19.37 15.48
C THR A 103 -4.31 -20.78 14.92
N GLY A 104 -3.19 -21.43 15.27
CA GLY A 104 -2.93 -22.82 14.90
C GLY A 104 -3.02 -23.08 13.40
N ALA A 105 -3.77 -24.11 13.02
CA ALA A 105 -3.94 -24.53 11.62
C ALA A 105 -4.60 -23.46 10.74
N ALA A 106 -5.56 -22.70 11.28
CA ALA A 106 -6.25 -21.64 10.53
C ALA A 106 -5.29 -20.51 10.14
N TRP A 107 -4.31 -20.23 11.00
CA TRP A 107 -3.23 -19.28 10.69
C TRP A 107 -2.34 -19.77 9.55
N LEU A 108 -1.94 -21.05 9.55
CA LEU A 108 -1.12 -21.60 8.48
C LEU A 108 -1.86 -21.66 7.14
N GLN A 109 -3.13 -22.04 7.15
CA GLN A 109 -3.96 -22.05 5.94
C GLN A 109 -4.10 -20.65 5.35
N PHE A 110 -4.20 -19.63 6.19
CA PHE A 110 -4.21 -18.24 5.75
C PHE A 110 -2.88 -17.82 5.12
N LEU A 111 -1.74 -18.25 5.67
CA LEU A 111 -0.44 -17.99 5.05
C LEU A 111 -0.33 -18.68 3.69
N ASP A 112 -0.80 -19.93 3.61
CA ASP A 112 -0.84 -20.71 2.37
C ASP A 112 -1.75 -20.06 1.31
N SER A 113 -2.90 -19.51 1.69
CA SER A 113 -3.81 -18.83 0.75
C SER A 113 -3.21 -17.57 0.14
N HIS A 114 -2.11 -17.07 0.69
CA HIS A 114 -1.34 -15.92 0.21
C HIS A 114 0.06 -16.32 -0.25
N SER A 115 0.24 -17.60 -0.62
CA SER A 115 1.49 -18.14 -1.14
C SER A 115 1.19 -19.09 -2.30
N ASN A 116 2.20 -19.37 -3.13
CA ASN A 116 2.08 -20.41 -4.15
C ASN A 116 2.43 -21.77 -3.53
N GLY A 117 1.49 -22.36 -2.77
CA GLY A 117 1.66 -23.72 -2.25
C GLY A 117 0.99 -23.97 -0.91
N ARG A 118 1.37 -25.08 -0.28
CA ARG A 118 0.94 -25.50 1.06
C ARG A 118 2.12 -25.67 2.02
N ASN A 119 3.19 -24.91 1.80
CA ASN A 119 4.45 -25.07 2.52
C ASN A 119 4.35 -24.62 3.99
N PHE A 120 3.33 -23.82 4.35
CA PHE A 120 3.04 -23.49 5.74
C PHE A 120 2.26 -24.60 6.42
N SER A 121 1.15 -25.08 5.86
CA SER A 121 0.36 -26.15 6.51
C SER A 121 1.01 -27.54 6.45
N SER A 122 1.69 -27.87 5.35
CA SER A 122 2.18 -29.22 5.05
C SER A 122 3.71 -29.32 4.93
N GLY A 123 4.44 -28.22 5.16
CA GLY A 123 5.89 -28.15 4.97
C GLY A 123 6.60 -27.54 6.18
N ALA A 124 7.69 -26.82 5.90
CA ALA A 124 8.55 -26.23 6.92
C ALA A 124 7.82 -25.23 7.83
N GLY A 125 6.75 -24.57 7.37
CA GLY A 125 6.01 -23.61 8.18
C GLY A 125 5.10 -24.23 9.25
N SER A 126 4.89 -25.55 9.23
CA SER A 126 4.00 -26.24 10.19
C SER A 126 4.49 -26.10 11.63
N VAL A 127 5.80 -25.97 11.77
CA VAL A 127 6.50 -25.78 13.05
C VAL A 127 6.10 -24.48 13.76
N LEU A 128 5.57 -23.48 13.04
CA LEU A 128 5.15 -22.20 13.65
C LEU A 128 3.97 -22.33 14.62
N ILE A 129 3.28 -23.47 14.64
CA ILE A 129 2.22 -23.74 15.64
C ILE A 129 2.83 -24.13 16.99
N ILE A 130 3.91 -24.91 16.98
CA ILE A 130 4.41 -25.61 18.17
C ILE A 130 5.75 -25.03 18.63
N ALA A 131 6.69 -24.81 17.69
CA ALA A 131 8.05 -24.37 17.98
C ALA A 131 8.15 -23.06 18.79
N PRO A 132 7.27 -22.04 18.63
CA PRO A 132 7.33 -20.85 19.49
C PRO A 132 7.07 -21.12 20.97
N TYR A 133 6.40 -22.23 21.30
CA TYR A 133 5.99 -22.59 22.66
C TYR A 133 6.78 -23.75 23.25
N CYS A 134 7.70 -24.36 22.48
CA CYS A 134 8.48 -25.51 22.89
C CYS A 134 9.97 -25.19 22.79
N ALA A 135 10.69 -25.27 23.91
CA ALA A 135 12.10 -24.86 24.01
C ALA A 135 13.04 -25.74 23.17
N ASP A 136 12.73 -27.02 23.03
CA ASP A 136 13.62 -28.05 22.48
C ASP A 136 13.04 -28.70 21.22
N TYR A 137 12.40 -27.88 20.38
CA TYR A 137 11.85 -28.33 19.11
C TYR A 137 12.90 -28.19 18.00
N ASP A 138 13.34 -29.31 17.46
CA ASP A 138 14.27 -29.34 16.32
C ASP A 138 13.52 -29.18 15.00
N PHE A 139 14.03 -28.31 14.13
CA PHE A 139 13.48 -28.06 12.81
C PHE A 139 14.51 -27.40 11.91
N ASP A 140 14.30 -27.52 10.60
CA ASP A 140 15.12 -26.83 9.62
C ASP A 140 14.87 -25.32 9.65
N ARG A 141 15.71 -24.61 10.39
CA ARG A 141 15.69 -23.15 10.52
C ARG A 141 15.86 -22.47 9.17
N SER A 142 16.71 -23.02 8.30
CA SER A 142 17.05 -22.42 7.02
C SER A 142 15.88 -22.48 6.05
N ALA A 143 15.18 -23.62 6.00
CA ALA A 143 13.97 -23.78 5.22
C ALA A 143 12.84 -22.86 5.70
N LEU A 144 12.67 -22.74 7.02
CA LEU A 144 11.64 -21.85 7.59
C LEU A 144 11.93 -20.36 7.30
N LEU A 145 13.20 -19.94 7.42
CA LEU A 145 13.63 -18.58 7.10
C LEU A 145 13.46 -18.26 5.62
N ALA A 146 13.83 -19.18 4.73
CA ALA A 146 13.64 -19.04 3.29
C ALA A 146 12.16 -18.93 2.93
N LEU A 147 11.31 -19.78 3.53
CA LEU A 147 9.87 -19.73 3.33
C LEU A 147 9.26 -18.39 3.79
N ALA A 148 9.72 -17.86 4.93
CA ALA A 148 9.28 -16.55 5.42
C ALA A 148 9.76 -15.40 4.50
N ASP A 149 10.98 -15.45 3.97
CA ASP A 149 11.49 -14.46 3.01
C ASP A 149 10.63 -14.43 1.74
N GLU A 150 10.37 -15.61 1.15
CA GLU A 150 9.55 -15.75 -0.04
C GLU A 150 8.14 -15.19 0.18
N TRP A 151 7.51 -15.56 1.30
CA TRP A 151 6.18 -15.08 1.64
C TRP A 151 6.15 -13.56 1.83
N ILE A 152 7.11 -12.99 2.56
CA ILE A 152 7.19 -11.53 2.79
C ILE A 152 7.37 -10.79 1.46
N ARG A 153 8.23 -11.29 0.56
CA ARG A 153 8.45 -10.67 -0.76
C ARG A 153 7.24 -10.75 -1.67
N GLY A 154 6.51 -11.86 -1.64
CA GLY A 154 5.26 -12.03 -2.39
C GLY A 154 4.12 -11.15 -1.86
N ASN A 155 4.12 -10.88 -0.55
CA ASN A 155 3.02 -10.19 0.12
C ASN A 155 3.28 -8.73 0.46
N THR A 156 4.43 -8.14 0.14
CA THR A 156 4.75 -6.71 0.38
C THR A 156 5.06 -5.91 -0.89
#